data_AF-A0A1A3BZP9-F1
#
_entry.id   AF-A0A1A3BZP9-F1
#
_cell.length_a   1.000
_cell.length_b   1.000
_cell.length_c   1.000
_cell.angle_alpha   90.00
_cell.angle_beta   90.00
_cell.angle_gamma   90.00
#
_symmetry.space_group_name_H-M   'P 1'
#
loop_
_entity.id
_entity.type
_entity.pdbx_description
1 polymer ?
#
loop_
_entity_poly.entity_id
_entity_poly.type
_entity_poly.pdbx_seq_one_letter_code
_entity_poly.pdbx_strand_id
1 'polypeptide(L)'
;MVLGASAKDVVQAAGGLIFDRIRSGWEAVAMLPDSSDERPLRILGAKAIRADGEDAQQVMTEVPHALVVSADLLCENTSIGQWIHNSLNPSLTALSVWDLSTVRQPNVAALTKHRLSSAARIFKTAALRAASVPVERCAHTEIFRNGR
;
A
#
# COMPACT_ATOMS: atom_id res chain seq x y z
N MET A 1 -1.75 6.83 2.62
CA MET A 1 -0.67 6.07 3.27
C MET A 1 -0.74 4.61 2.83
N VAL A 2 0.41 3.95 2.72
CA VAL A 2 0.54 2.54 2.37
C VAL A 2 1.42 1.83 3.39
N LEU A 3 0.97 0.70 3.94
CA LEU A 3 1.73 -0.10 4.91
C LEU A 3 2.00 -1.49 4.30
N GLY A 4 3.26 -1.82 4.02
CA GLY A 4 3.61 -3.09 3.40
C GLY A 4 4.88 -3.72 4.00
N ALA A 5 5.04 -5.02 3.80
CA ALA A 5 6.14 -5.77 4.41
C ALA A 5 7.51 -5.39 3.82
N SER A 6 7.52 -4.93 2.56
CA SER A 6 8.71 -4.42 1.87
C SER A 6 8.32 -3.53 0.68
N ALA A 7 9.29 -2.80 0.12
CA ALA A 7 9.06 -2.04 -1.11
C ALA A 7 8.60 -2.95 -2.27
N LYS A 8 9.14 -4.18 -2.32
CA LYS A 8 8.75 -5.20 -3.30
C LYS A 8 7.27 -5.58 -3.16
N ASP A 9 6.84 -5.91 -1.95
CA ASP A 9 5.45 -6.25 -1.63
C ASP A 9 4.49 -5.12 -2.07
N VAL A 10 4.78 -3.89 -1.64
CA VAL A 10 3.98 -2.71 -1.99
C VAL A 10 3.87 -2.51 -3.50
N VAL A 11 5.00 -2.59 -4.22
CA VAL A 11 5.01 -2.37 -5.67
C VAL A 11 4.25 -3.49 -6.40
N GLN A 12 4.39 -4.74 -5.96
CA GLN A 12 3.67 -5.88 -6.54
C GLN A 12 2.16 -5.73 -6.37
N ALA A 13 1.71 -5.38 -5.17
CA ALA A 13 0.30 -5.37 -4.83
C ALA A 13 -0.42 -4.07 -5.26
N ALA A 14 0.20 -2.91 -5.02
CA ALA A 14 -0.47 -1.61 -5.09
C ALA A 14 0.27 -0.55 -5.92
N GLY A 15 1.34 -0.92 -6.63
CA GLY A 15 2.16 0.06 -7.36
C GLY A 15 1.39 0.89 -8.39
N GLY A 16 0.37 0.31 -9.01
CA GLY A 16 -0.48 0.99 -9.98
C GLY A 16 -1.45 1.97 -9.34
N LEU A 17 -2.11 1.54 -8.26
CA LEU A 17 -2.95 2.39 -7.42
C LEU A 17 -2.16 3.60 -6.89
N ILE A 18 -0.95 3.37 -6.36
CA ILE A 18 -0.08 4.43 -5.85
C ILE A 18 0.23 5.45 -6.94
N PHE A 19 0.67 4.98 -8.11
CA PHE A 19 0.99 5.88 -9.22
C PHE A 19 -0.22 6.68 -9.69
N ASP A 20 -1.38 6.03 -9.87
CA ASP A 20 -2.60 6.71 -10.31
C ASP A 20 -3.08 7.74 -9.28
N ARG A 21 -2.93 7.46 -7.97
CA ARG A 21 -3.25 8.42 -6.90
C ARG A 21 -2.32 9.62 -6.94
N ILE A 22 -1.01 9.40 -7.02
CA ILE A 22 -0.03 10.49 -7.13
C ILE A 22 -0.30 11.34 -8.37
N ARG A 23 -0.56 10.70 -9.51
CA ARG A 23 -0.93 11.39 -10.75
C ARG A 23 -2.21 12.21 -10.61
N SER A 24 -3.13 11.82 -9.73
CA SER A 24 -4.35 12.58 -9.40
C SER A 24 -4.15 13.68 -8.34
N GLY A 25 -2.89 14.00 -7.98
CA GLY A 25 -2.54 15.06 -7.04
C GLY A 25 -2.48 14.63 -5.57
N TRP A 26 -2.51 13.32 -5.28
CA TRP A 26 -2.40 12.82 -3.92
C TRP A 26 -0.94 12.69 -3.51
N GLU A 27 -0.66 12.88 -2.22
CA GLU A 27 0.61 12.45 -1.65
C GLU A 27 0.51 11.00 -1.16
N ALA A 28 1.53 10.20 -1.47
CA ALA A 28 1.63 8.83 -1.00
C ALA A 28 2.91 8.61 -0.21
N VAL A 29 2.72 8.17 1.03
CA VAL A 29 3.78 7.71 1.93
C VAL A 29 3.63 6.21 2.12
N ALA A 30 4.71 5.48 1.86
CA ALA A 30 4.84 4.04 2.08
C ALA A 30 5.69 3.82 3.34
N MET A 31 5.08 3.26 4.37
CA MET A 31 5.75 2.89 5.61
C MET A 31 6.10 1.41 5.58
N LEU A 32 7.38 1.12 5.80
CA LEU A 32 7.95 -0.22 5.70
C LEU A 32 8.69 -0.57 7.00
N PRO A 33 8.71 -1.85 7.42
CA PRO A 33 9.42 -2.27 8.63
C PRO A 33 10.94 -2.10 8.53
N ASP A 34 11.51 -2.28 7.33
CA ASP A 34 12.95 -2.20 7.09
C ASP A 34 13.33 -1.10 6.09
N SER A 35 14.61 -0.70 6.08
CA SER A 35 15.22 0.13 5.02
C SER A 35 15.36 -0.68 3.74
N SER A 36 14.22 -0.91 3.09
CA SER A 36 14.18 -1.45 1.74
C SER A 36 14.78 -0.44 0.76
N ASP A 37 15.27 -0.92 -0.38
CA ASP A 37 15.58 -0.05 -1.52
C ASP A 37 14.36 0.82 -1.82
N GLU A 38 14.51 2.14 -1.68
CA GLU A 38 13.45 3.12 -1.90
C GLU A 38 13.24 3.43 -3.38
N ARG A 39 14.20 3.06 -4.24
CA ARG A 39 14.17 3.35 -5.67
C ARG A 39 12.87 2.88 -6.36
N PRO A 40 12.33 1.68 -6.09
CA PRO A 40 11.04 1.25 -6.64
C PRO A 40 9.88 2.19 -6.26
N LEU A 41 9.82 2.64 -5.00
CA LEU A 41 8.78 3.54 -4.53
C LEU A 41 8.94 4.95 -5.10
N ARG A 42 10.18 5.43 -5.23
CA ARG A 42 10.50 6.71 -5.87
C ARG A 42 10.13 6.73 -7.34
N ILE A 43 10.27 5.61 -8.07
CA ILE A 43 9.80 5.50 -9.47
C ILE A 43 8.29 5.72 -9.54
N LEU A 44 7.53 5.27 -8.54
CA LEU A 44 6.09 5.51 -8.47
C LEU A 44 5.74 6.92 -7.96
N GLY A 45 6.71 7.66 -7.44
CA GLY A 45 6.55 8.98 -6.84
C GLY A 45 6.18 8.97 -5.35
N ALA A 46 6.22 7.80 -4.69
CA ALA A 46 5.90 7.66 -3.28
C ALA A 46 7.14 7.92 -2.41
N LYS A 47 6.93 8.55 -1.25
CA LYS A 47 7.96 8.68 -0.20
C LYS A 47 8.00 7.38 0.60
N ALA A 48 9.19 6.87 0.89
CA ALA A 48 9.38 5.72 1.78
C ALA A 48 9.75 6.24 3.18
N ILE A 49 9.15 5.67 4.22
CA ILE A 49 9.54 5.92 5.61
C ILE A 49 9.69 4.60 6.36
N ARG A 50 10.57 4.57 7.35
CA ARG A 50 10.75 3.42 8.23
C ARG A 50 9.74 3.44 9.36
N ALA A 51 9.10 2.30 9.64
CA ALA A 51 8.10 2.16 10.69
C ALA A 51 8.65 2.38 12.11
N ASP A 52 9.96 2.15 12.31
CA ASP A 52 10.66 2.35 13.59
C ASP A 52 11.33 3.73 13.72
N GLY A 53 11.20 4.60 12.71
CA GLY A 53 11.83 5.92 12.67
C GLY A 53 10.99 7.03 13.30
N GLU A 54 11.63 8.16 13.61
CA GLU A 54 10.97 9.38 14.12
C GLU A 54 9.88 9.89 13.15
N ASP A 55 10.15 9.81 11.83
CA ASP A 55 9.19 10.18 10.79
C ASP A 55 7.88 9.38 10.85
N ALA A 56 7.94 8.10 11.28
CA ALA A 56 6.73 7.29 11.40
C ALA A 56 5.83 7.80 12.52
N GLN A 57 6.38 8.23 13.65
CA GLN A 57 5.57 8.80 14.74
C GLN A 57 4.84 10.06 14.27
N GLN A 58 5.52 10.93 13.53
CA GLN A 58 4.90 12.13 12.97
C GLN A 58 3.80 11.77 11.97
N VAL A 59 4.08 10.89 10.99
CA VAL A 59 3.09 10.50 9.97
C VAL A 59 1.89 9.77 10.57
N MET A 60 2.08 9.01 11.65
CA MET A 60 0.98 8.31 12.33
C MET A 60 0.11 9.22 13.20
N THR A 61 0.53 10.46 13.48
CA THR A 61 -0.30 11.46 14.17
C THR A 61 -1.34 12.10 13.24
N GLU A 62 -1.10 12.06 11.93
CA GLU A 62 -2.05 12.55 10.92
C GLU A 62 -2.89 11.40 10.38
N VAL A 63 -4.22 11.52 10.49
CA VAL A 63 -5.13 10.50 9.95
C VAL A 63 -5.13 10.59 8.41
N PRO A 64 -4.74 9.53 7.68
CA PRO A 64 -4.70 9.58 6.24
C PRO A 64 -6.10 9.56 5.62
N HIS A 65 -6.29 10.25 4.51
CA HIS A 65 -7.53 10.18 3.70
C HIS A 65 -7.78 8.79 3.11
N ALA A 66 -6.72 8.03 2.84
CA ALA A 66 -6.79 6.65 2.39
C ALA A 66 -5.62 5.85 2.97
N LEU A 67 -5.93 4.65 3.46
CA LEU A 67 -4.96 3.68 3.93
C LEU A 67 -5.03 2.42 3.07
N VAL A 68 -3.87 2.00 2.55
CA VAL A 68 -3.73 0.70 1.90
C VAL A 68 -2.78 -0.15 2.74
N VAL A 69 -3.14 -1.39 3.10
CA VAL A 69 -2.33 -2.23 4.00
C VAL A 69 -2.25 -3.69 3.51
N SER A 70 -1.09 -4.32 3.71
CA SER A 70 -0.93 -5.77 3.52
C SER A 70 -1.72 -6.55 4.57
N ALA A 71 -2.46 -7.58 4.16
CA ALA A 71 -3.15 -8.46 5.10
C ALA A 71 -2.17 -9.15 6.06
N ASP A 72 -1.00 -9.54 5.57
CA ASP A 72 0.03 -10.21 6.39
C ASP A 72 0.49 -9.28 7.52
N LEU A 73 0.77 -8.01 7.22
CA LEU A 73 1.10 -7.03 8.26
C LEU A 73 -0.04 -6.82 9.25
N LEU A 74 -1.29 -6.81 8.77
CA LEU A 74 -2.45 -6.66 9.64
C LEU A 74 -2.62 -7.86 10.58
N CYS A 75 -2.28 -9.07 10.13
CA CYS A 75 -2.37 -10.30 10.90
C CYS A 75 -1.18 -10.50 11.84
N GLU A 76 0.03 -10.16 11.41
CA GLU A 76 1.27 -10.41 12.16
C GLU A 76 1.59 -9.30 13.16
N ASN A 77 1.16 -8.06 12.90
CA ASN A 77 1.46 -6.91 13.75
C ASN A 77 0.20 -6.37 14.45
N THR A 78 -0.02 -6.83 15.68
CA THR A 78 -1.19 -6.42 16.49
C THR A 78 -1.23 -4.91 16.73
N SER A 79 -0.08 -4.24 16.78
CA SER A 79 0.00 -2.79 16.97
C SER A 79 -0.56 -2.01 15.78
N ILE A 80 -0.37 -2.51 14.54
CA ILE A 80 -0.97 -1.91 13.34
C ILE A 80 -2.48 -2.05 13.38
N GLY A 81 -2.99 -3.24 13.72
CA GLY A 81 -4.43 -3.48 13.88
C GLY A 81 -5.06 -2.58 14.94
N GLN A 82 -4.39 -2.44 16.10
CA GLN A 82 -4.83 -1.57 17.17
C GLN A 82 -4.81 -0.09 16.76
N TRP A 83 -3.76 0.36 16.07
CA TRP A 83 -3.68 1.74 15.57
C TRP A 83 -4.78 2.04 14.54
N ILE A 84 -5.04 1.11 13.61
CA ILE A 84 -6.14 1.23 12.64
C ILE A 84 -7.48 1.36 13.36
N HIS A 85 -7.75 0.50 14.35
CA HIS A 85 -8.99 0.52 15.11
C HIS A 85 -9.17 1.80 15.93
N ASN A 86 -8.09 2.30 16.54
CA ASN A 86 -8.16 3.45 17.44
C ASN A 86 -8.12 4.80 16.70
N SER A 87 -7.48 4.86 15.54
CA SER A 87 -7.13 6.13 14.89
C SER A 87 -7.91 6.40 13.61
N LEU A 88 -8.35 5.35 12.89
CA LEU A 88 -9.11 5.55 11.65
C LEU A 88 -10.59 5.70 11.94
N ASN A 89 -11.17 6.75 11.37
CA ASN A 89 -12.61 6.87 11.28
C ASN A 89 -13.06 6.30 9.92
N PRO A 90 -13.84 5.20 9.87
CA PRO A 90 -14.28 4.59 8.61
C PRO A 90 -15.11 5.51 7.70
N SER A 91 -15.70 6.58 8.26
CA SER A 91 -16.43 7.59 7.47
C SER A 91 -15.52 8.60 6.77
N LEU A 92 -14.26 8.73 7.20
CA LEU A 92 -13.31 9.72 6.71
C LEU A 92 -12.09 9.10 6.01
N THR A 93 -11.75 7.86 6.32
CA THR A 93 -10.59 7.16 5.75
C THR A 93 -11.03 5.93 4.97
N ALA A 94 -10.69 5.90 3.68
CA ALA A 94 -10.86 4.69 2.87
C ALA A 94 -9.77 3.66 3.21
N LEU A 95 -10.14 2.52 3.81
CA LEU A 95 -9.24 1.40 4.09
C LEU A 95 -9.29 0.37 2.95
N SER A 96 -8.13 -0.01 2.42
CA SER A 96 -7.96 -1.05 1.39
C SER A 96 -6.91 -2.07 1.82
N VAL A 97 -7.22 -3.36 1.71
CA VAL A 97 -6.32 -4.46 2.11
C VAL A 97 -5.96 -5.31 0.91
N TRP A 98 -4.67 -5.60 0.69
CA TRP A 98 -4.19 -6.55 -0.32
C TRP A 98 -3.71 -7.87 0.28
N ASP A 99 -3.42 -8.85 -0.57
CA ASP A 99 -3.08 -10.24 -0.26
C ASP A 99 -4.13 -10.98 0.59
N LEU A 100 -5.18 -11.44 -0.09
CA LEU A 100 -6.36 -11.98 0.58
C LEU A 100 -6.24 -13.47 0.91
N SER A 101 -5.08 -14.06 0.67
CA SER A 101 -4.84 -15.49 0.84
C SER A 101 -4.73 -15.91 2.31
N THR A 102 -4.38 -14.96 3.20
CA THR A 102 -4.09 -15.21 4.63
C THR A 102 -5.21 -14.83 5.59
N VAL A 103 -6.24 -14.09 5.15
CA VAL A 103 -7.36 -13.66 6.02
C VAL A 103 -8.33 -14.82 6.27
N ARG A 104 -8.16 -15.53 7.41
CA ARG A 104 -8.91 -16.74 7.79
C ARG A 104 -10.41 -16.57 7.99
N GLN A 105 -10.92 -15.36 8.23
CA GLN A 105 -12.36 -15.10 8.37
C GLN A 105 -12.72 -13.74 7.80
N PRO A 106 -13.12 -13.67 6.52
CA PRO A 106 -13.53 -12.42 5.95
C PRO A 106 -14.97 -12.14 6.36
N ASN A 107 -15.15 -11.18 7.27
CA ASN A 107 -16.39 -10.40 7.27
C ASN A 107 -16.62 -9.86 5.85
N VAL A 108 -17.89 -9.75 5.43
CA VAL A 108 -18.40 -9.52 4.06
C VAL A 108 -17.94 -8.18 3.45
N ALA A 109 -16.63 -7.99 3.29
CA ALA A 109 -16.02 -6.85 2.65
C ALA A 109 -15.97 -7.08 1.14
N ALA A 110 -16.53 -6.13 0.39
CA ALA A 110 -16.54 -6.15 -1.07
C ALA A 110 -15.11 -6.10 -1.62
N LEU A 111 -14.83 -6.96 -2.60
CA LEU A 111 -13.61 -6.89 -3.39
C LEU A 111 -13.70 -5.70 -4.35
N THR A 112 -12.67 -4.86 -4.33
CA THR A 112 -12.51 -3.72 -5.23
C THR A 112 -11.40 -4.04 -6.22
N LYS A 113 -11.66 -3.80 -7.51
CA LYS A 113 -10.65 -3.90 -8.56
C LYS A 113 -10.21 -2.49 -8.95
N HIS A 114 -8.93 -2.17 -8.78
CA HIS A 114 -8.33 -0.96 -9.34
C HIS A 114 -7.82 -1.25 -10.74
N ARG A 115 -8.37 -0.58 -11.76
CA ARG A 115 -7.88 -0.71 -13.15
C ARG A 115 -6.76 0.28 -13.37
N LEU A 116 -5.58 -0.23 -13.72
CA LEU A 116 -4.39 0.60 -13.89
C LEU A 116 -4.48 1.41 -15.17
N SER A 117 -4.12 2.69 -15.08
CA SER A 117 -3.89 3.50 -16.27
C SER A 117 -2.71 2.96 -17.10
N SER A 118 -2.63 3.34 -18.38
CA SER A 118 -1.49 2.98 -19.24
C SER A 118 -0.16 3.45 -18.64
N ALA A 119 -0.13 4.64 -18.04
CA ALA A 119 1.05 5.17 -17.37
C ALA A 119 1.38 4.37 -16.11
N ALA A 120 0.38 4.06 -15.26
CA ALA A 120 0.58 3.22 -14.08
C ALA A 120 1.21 1.87 -14.43
N ARG A 121 0.79 1.23 -15.53
CA ARG A 121 1.40 -0.04 -15.97
C ARG A 121 2.88 0.11 -16.33
N ILE A 122 3.27 1.19 -17.01
CA ILE A 122 4.66 1.46 -17.39
C ILE A 122 5.50 1.69 -16.13
N PHE A 123 5.07 2.61 -15.26
CA PHE A 123 5.81 2.95 -14.05
C PHE A 123 5.85 1.80 -13.04
N LYS A 124 4.75 1.06 -12.87
CA LYS A 124 4.75 -0.18 -12.08
C LYS A 124 5.73 -1.20 -12.63
N THR A 125 5.81 -1.38 -13.95
CA THR A 125 6.79 -2.29 -14.56
C THR A 125 8.23 -1.85 -14.26
N ALA A 126 8.52 -0.55 -14.36
CA ALA A 126 9.84 -0.02 -14.03
C ALA A 126 10.18 -0.18 -12.54
N ALA A 127 9.22 0.07 -11.64
CA ALA A 127 9.36 -0.14 -10.21
C ALA A 127 9.59 -1.62 -9.87
N LEU A 128 8.84 -2.54 -10.48
CA LEU A 128 9.03 -3.99 -10.32
C LEU A 128 10.45 -4.42 -10.73
N ARG A 129 10.96 -3.90 -11.85
CA ARG A 129 12.35 -4.15 -12.28
C ARG A 129 13.37 -3.61 -11.29
N ALA A 130 13.15 -2.40 -10.77
CA ALA A 130 14.03 -1.82 -9.74
C ALA A 130 14.01 -2.65 -8.45
N ALA A 131 12.88 -3.25 -8.11
CA ALA A 131 12.73 -4.15 -6.96
C ALA A 131 13.24 -5.58 -7.23
N SER A 132 13.94 -5.82 -8.35
CA SER A 132 14.39 -7.15 -8.79
C SER A 132 13.27 -8.20 -8.86
N VAL A 133 12.05 -7.76 -9.19
CA VAL A 133 10.90 -8.64 -9.42
C VAL A 133 10.80 -8.98 -10.91
N PRO A 134 10.87 -10.26 -11.29
CA PRO A 134 10.63 -10.68 -12.66
C PRO A 134 9.23 -10.22 -13.13
N VAL A 135 9.17 -9.50 -14.24
CA VAL A 135 7.91 -9.01 -14.82
C VAL A 135 7.94 -9.17 -16.33
N GLU A 136 7.23 -10.18 -16.82
CA GLU A 136 6.99 -10.36 -18.27
C GLU A 136 5.85 -9.47 -18.75
N ARG A 137 4.75 -9.42 -17.97
CA ARG A 137 3.59 -8.57 -18.26
C ARG A 137 2.98 -8.04 -16.97
N CYS A 138 2.95 -6.72 -16.83
CA CYS A 138 2.20 -6.10 -15.74
C CYS A 138 0.70 -6.29 -15.94
N ALA A 139 0.03 -6.78 -14.91
CA ALA A 139 -1.42 -6.93 -14.86
C ALA A 139 -2.14 -5.60 -15.13
N HIS A 140 -3.37 -5.70 -15.63
CA HIS A 140 -4.21 -4.53 -15.90
C HIS A 140 -5.03 -4.09 -14.68
N THR A 141 -5.11 -4.93 -13.65
CA THR A 141 -5.90 -4.69 -12.45
C THR A 141 -5.16 -5.12 -11.19
N GLU A 142 -5.33 -4.35 -10.13
CA GLU A 142 -4.99 -4.72 -8.75
C GLU A 142 -6.28 -4.99 -7.98
N ILE A 143 -6.24 -5.88 -6.99
CA ILE A 143 -7.42 -6.33 -6.24
C ILE A 143 -7.19 -6.02 -4.76
N PHE A 144 -8.20 -5.40 -4.15
CA PHE A 144 -8.20 -5.01 -2.74
C PHE A 144 -9.51 -5.43 -2.08
N ARG A 145 -9.51 -5.51 -0.76
CA ARG A 145 -10.73 -5.51 0.06
C ARG A 145 -10.91 -4.17 0.73
N ASN A 146 -12.11 -3.61 0.67
CA ASN A 146 -12.40 -2.42 1.44
C ASN A 146 -12.63 -2.81 2.91
N GLY A 147 -11.80 -2.32 3.82
CA GLY A 147 -12.09 -2.42 5.24
C GLY A 147 -13.23 -1.45 5.59
N ARG A 148 -14.25 -1.94 6.28
CA ARG A 148 -15.25 -1.09 6.95
C ARG A 148 -14.90 -0.98 8.42
#